data_AF-A0A1B6I5X5-F1
#
_entry.id   AF-A0A1B6I5X5-F1
#
_cell.length_a   1.000
_cell.length_b   1.000
_cell.length_c   1.000
_cell.angle_alpha   90.00
_cell.angle_beta   90.00
_cell.angle_gamma   90.00
#
_symmetry.space_group_name_H-M   'P 1'
#
loop_
_entity.id
_entity.type
_entity.pdbx_description
1 polymer ?
#
loop_
_entity_poly.entity_id
_entity_poly.type
_entity_poly.pdbx_seq_one_letter_code
_entity_poly.pdbx_strand_id
1 'polypeptide(L)'
;MALTCRVQYLNDIDPFAYTTNFPEPPRPPVHTFSCSLPLINQIAAVHRLLRAPHRLDDTALQLYKEGDYGSYLDLDASINEQQEEFENFQANRKNSIVLRTQLSVRVHTIIEKLMSSEGRELRRALFSLKQIFQEDKDLVHEFVQNDGLACLIKVGSDADQNYQNYILRALGQVMLYVDGMNGVMEHSPTVQWLYTLVASKFRLVVKTALKLLLVFVEYVETNSVLLVKAIQSVDSTQGNALWSNVMRLMKEYDAADTELLIYATSLINKTLNGLPDQDTYYDQVDALEEQGFENIIRRYMSKQGTDLDLLRQFQIYEAVLQHEDGEQKGAPLKQLDETIRKTLRHRKCLTTTLNPIERRKSRRHSTGTSPLHLTLNLSRAVDLDPDSQTDEYHNVPDDLSVTPALR
;
A
#
# COMPACT_ATOMS: atom_id res chain seq x y z
N MET A 1 -17.75 -24.87 36.14
CA MET A 1 -16.55 -24.03 36.40
C MET A 1 -16.93 -22.58 36.20
N ALA A 2 -16.19 -21.63 36.80
CA ALA A 2 -16.49 -20.20 36.68
C ALA A 2 -15.19 -19.38 36.55
N LEU A 3 -15.26 -18.28 35.79
CA LEU A 3 -14.18 -17.32 35.58
C LEU A 3 -14.50 -16.04 36.34
N THR A 4 -13.73 -15.71 37.37
CA THR A 4 -13.83 -14.44 38.10
C THR A 4 -12.77 -13.48 37.58
N CYS A 5 -13.17 -12.39 36.92
CA CYS A 5 -12.25 -11.41 36.35
C CYS A 5 -12.78 -9.97 36.45
N ARG A 6 -11.94 -9.00 36.10
CA ARG A 6 -12.36 -7.60 35.98
C ARG A 6 -13.23 -7.41 34.74
N VAL A 7 -14.19 -6.51 34.82
CA VAL A 7 -14.98 -6.06 33.66
C VAL A 7 -14.98 -4.54 33.57
N GLN A 8 -15.00 -4.04 32.34
CA GLN A 8 -15.02 -2.60 31.99
C GLN A 8 -15.88 -2.42 30.73
N TYR A 9 -16.16 -1.18 30.34
CA TYR A 9 -16.67 -0.86 29.01
C TYR A 9 -15.77 0.13 28.27
N LEU A 10 -15.92 0.21 26.96
CA LEU A 10 -15.29 1.22 26.12
C LEU A 10 -16.39 1.97 25.39
N ASN A 11 -16.49 3.29 25.54
CA ASN A 11 -17.58 4.07 24.95
C ASN A 11 -17.28 4.43 23.48
N ASP A 12 -17.39 3.44 22.59
CA ASP A 12 -17.06 3.54 21.16
C ASP A 12 -18.31 3.57 20.25
N ILE A 13 -19.47 3.96 20.81
CA ILE A 13 -20.78 4.05 20.13
C ILE A 13 -20.72 4.97 18.90
N ASP A 14 -20.02 6.09 18.99
CA ASP A 14 -19.73 6.99 17.87
C ASP A 14 -18.21 6.97 17.58
N PRO A 15 -17.78 6.26 16.52
CA PRO A 15 -16.37 6.22 16.10
C PRO A 15 -15.74 7.58 15.79
N PHE A 16 -16.53 8.64 15.55
CA PHE A 16 -16.02 9.99 15.25
C PHE A 16 -15.94 10.93 16.46
N ALA A 17 -16.64 10.62 17.56
CA ALA A 17 -16.61 11.39 18.81
C ALA A 17 -15.66 10.79 19.89
N TYR A 18 -15.11 9.62 19.60
CA TYR A 18 -14.24 8.88 20.49
C TYR A 18 -12.95 9.64 20.86
N THR A 19 -12.63 9.67 22.16
CA THR A 19 -11.56 10.54 22.71
C THR A 19 -10.51 9.83 23.56
N THR A 20 -10.76 8.60 24.04
CA THR A 20 -9.84 7.88 24.92
C THR A 20 -9.86 6.37 24.69
N ASN A 21 -8.70 5.78 24.37
CA ASN A 21 -8.53 4.32 24.23
C ASN A 21 -8.55 3.52 25.55
N PHE A 22 -8.95 4.15 26.66
CA PHE A 22 -8.91 3.55 27.99
C PHE A 22 -10.29 3.06 28.44
N PRO A 23 -10.40 1.80 28.89
CA PRO A 23 -11.68 1.25 29.31
C PRO A 23 -12.11 1.79 30.69
N GLU A 24 -13.42 2.02 30.85
CA GLU A 24 -14.05 2.62 32.03
C GLU A 24 -14.80 1.56 32.87
N PRO A 25 -14.92 1.72 34.20
CA PRO A 25 -14.28 2.74 35.03
C PRO A 25 -12.80 2.43 35.31
N PRO A 26 -11.97 3.42 35.70
CA PRO A 26 -10.56 3.22 36.08
C PRO A 26 -10.34 2.27 37.27
N ARG A 27 -11.38 2.03 38.07
CA ARG A 27 -11.41 1.01 39.13
C ARG A 27 -12.40 -0.08 38.72
N PRO A 28 -11.98 -1.06 37.91
CA PRO A 28 -12.89 -2.04 37.33
C PRO A 28 -13.58 -2.89 38.41
N PRO A 29 -14.91 -3.05 38.37
CA PRO A 29 -15.59 -4.06 39.17
C PRO A 29 -15.19 -5.47 38.72
N VAL A 30 -15.46 -6.44 39.58
CA VAL A 30 -15.22 -7.87 39.31
C VAL A 30 -16.55 -8.55 39.00
N HIS A 31 -16.56 -9.40 37.97
CA HIS A 31 -17.68 -10.25 37.60
C HIS A 31 -17.25 -11.72 37.60
N THR A 32 -18.21 -12.63 37.80
CA THR A 32 -18.00 -14.08 37.76
C THR A 32 -18.86 -14.68 36.66
N PHE A 33 -18.24 -15.05 35.56
CA PHE A 33 -18.87 -15.74 34.44
C PHE A 33 -18.97 -17.25 34.71
N SER A 34 -20.04 -17.88 34.27
CA SER A 34 -20.12 -19.34 34.10
C SER A 34 -19.33 -19.74 32.86
N CYS A 35 -18.39 -20.69 32.99
CA CYS A 35 -17.59 -21.11 31.84
C CYS A 35 -18.33 -22.04 30.88
N SER A 36 -19.51 -22.54 31.27
CA SER A 36 -20.28 -23.54 30.50
C SER A 36 -21.63 -23.01 30.01
N LEU A 37 -21.83 -21.69 30.01
CA LEU A 37 -22.98 -21.02 29.40
C LEU A 37 -22.48 -20.07 28.31
N PRO A 38 -23.19 -19.92 27.18
CA PRO A 38 -22.92 -18.89 26.19
C PRO A 38 -22.78 -17.50 26.81
N LEU A 39 -21.86 -16.69 26.28
CA LEU A 39 -21.61 -15.34 26.79
C LEU A 39 -22.80 -14.38 26.54
N ILE A 40 -23.59 -14.60 25.48
CA ILE A 40 -24.83 -13.87 25.16
C ILE A 40 -25.86 -13.97 26.29
N ASN A 41 -25.92 -15.10 26.99
CA ASN A 41 -26.80 -15.30 28.15
C ASN A 41 -26.30 -14.59 29.43
N GLN A 42 -25.07 -14.04 29.42
CA GLN A 42 -24.39 -13.46 30.57
C GLN A 42 -24.11 -11.96 30.42
N ILE A 43 -23.97 -11.46 29.18
CA ILE A 43 -23.61 -10.07 28.87
C ILE A 43 -24.55 -9.03 29.51
N ALA A 44 -25.84 -9.34 29.63
CA ALA A 44 -26.82 -8.49 30.30
C ALA A 44 -26.50 -8.22 31.79
N ALA A 45 -25.80 -9.12 32.48
CA ALA A 45 -25.37 -8.90 33.86
C ALA A 45 -24.16 -7.97 33.92
N VAL A 46 -23.21 -8.12 32.99
CA VAL A 46 -22.02 -7.26 32.84
C VAL A 46 -22.43 -5.83 32.49
N HIS A 47 -23.32 -5.68 31.50
CA HIS A 47 -23.89 -4.40 31.08
C HIS A 47 -24.51 -3.61 32.25
N ARG A 48 -25.40 -4.26 33.02
CA ARG A 48 -26.04 -3.65 34.20
C ARG A 48 -25.06 -3.32 35.32
N LEU A 49 -24.06 -4.18 35.56
CA LEU A 49 -23.02 -3.95 36.57
C LEU A 49 -22.18 -2.69 36.24
N LEU A 50 -21.84 -2.53 34.97
CA LEU A 50 -21.05 -1.41 34.46
C LEU A 50 -21.87 -0.13 34.27
N ARG A 51 -23.21 -0.24 34.15
CA ARG A 51 -24.10 0.85 33.71
C ARG A 51 -23.67 1.42 32.36
N ALA A 52 -23.23 0.55 31.46
CA ALA A 52 -22.66 0.94 30.19
C ALA A 52 -23.71 1.68 29.31
N PRO A 53 -23.31 2.72 28.56
CA PRO A 53 -24.25 3.54 27.78
C PRO A 53 -24.80 2.84 26.52
N HIS A 54 -24.18 1.72 26.13
CA HIS A 54 -24.53 0.93 24.94
C HIS A 54 -25.98 0.40 25.00
N ARG A 55 -26.60 0.24 23.83
CA ARG A 55 -27.78 -0.64 23.69
C ARG A 55 -27.29 -2.08 23.78
N LEU A 56 -27.98 -2.92 24.57
CA LEU A 56 -27.50 -4.28 24.87
C LEU A 56 -27.30 -5.13 23.60
N ASP A 57 -28.23 -5.04 22.65
CA ASP A 57 -28.22 -5.82 21.41
C ASP A 57 -27.05 -5.44 20.48
N ASP A 58 -26.48 -4.24 20.65
CA ASP A 58 -25.37 -3.69 19.87
C ASP A 58 -23.99 -3.95 20.54
N THR A 59 -23.95 -4.72 21.65
CA THR A 59 -22.71 -4.96 22.44
C THR A 59 -21.94 -6.20 22.00
N ALA A 60 -20.62 -6.13 22.16
CA ALA A 60 -19.65 -7.20 22.06
C ALA A 60 -18.78 -7.26 23.33
N LEU A 61 -18.07 -8.37 23.52
CA LEU A 61 -17.04 -8.51 24.56
C LEU A 61 -15.67 -8.71 23.90
N GLN A 62 -14.66 -8.02 24.39
CA GLN A 62 -13.28 -8.14 23.92
C GLN A 62 -12.33 -8.33 25.11
N LEU A 63 -11.26 -9.10 24.92
CA LEU A 63 -10.24 -9.27 25.94
C LEU A 63 -9.30 -8.06 25.98
N TYR A 64 -8.99 -7.57 27.18
CA TYR A 64 -7.99 -6.54 27.40
C TYR A 64 -6.87 -7.11 28.29
N LYS A 65 -5.70 -7.32 27.69
CA LYS A 65 -4.54 -7.99 28.29
C LYS A 65 -3.36 -7.02 28.31
N GLU A 66 -2.73 -6.87 29.46
CA GLU A 66 -1.45 -6.12 29.64
C GLU A 66 -1.41 -4.64 29.19
N GLY A 67 -2.54 -4.07 28.77
CA GLY A 67 -2.64 -2.70 28.26
C GLY A 67 -3.06 -2.61 26.78
N ASP A 68 -3.32 -3.75 26.13
CA ASP A 68 -3.71 -3.84 24.73
C ASP A 68 -5.03 -4.62 24.54
N TYR A 69 -5.70 -4.38 23.42
CA TYR A 69 -6.93 -5.04 23.02
C TYR A 69 -6.61 -6.32 22.23
N GLY A 70 -7.04 -7.46 22.77
CA GLY A 70 -6.94 -8.77 22.13
C GLY A 70 -8.21 -9.13 21.38
N SER A 71 -8.49 -10.43 21.30
CA SER A 71 -9.59 -10.99 20.53
C SER A 71 -10.97 -10.55 21.02
N TYR A 72 -11.88 -10.37 20.06
CA TYR A 72 -13.32 -10.35 20.32
C TYR A 72 -13.78 -11.76 20.67
N LEU A 73 -14.65 -11.87 21.68
CA LEU A 73 -15.21 -13.14 22.12
C LEU A 73 -16.47 -13.44 21.32
N ASP A 74 -16.61 -14.70 20.89
CA ASP A 74 -17.87 -15.20 20.34
C ASP A 74 -18.91 -15.23 21.47
N LEU A 75 -20.01 -14.50 21.28
CA LEU A 75 -21.08 -14.41 22.26
C LEU A 75 -21.95 -15.67 22.30
N ASP A 76 -22.09 -16.39 21.19
CA ASP A 76 -22.91 -17.60 21.13
C ASP A 76 -22.18 -18.82 21.75
N ALA A 77 -20.84 -18.77 21.81
CA ALA A 77 -20.01 -19.74 22.51
C ALA A 77 -19.87 -19.46 24.02
N SER A 78 -19.59 -20.51 24.79
CA SER A 78 -19.15 -20.42 26.19
C SER A 78 -17.63 -20.24 26.29
N ILE A 79 -17.13 -19.87 27.48
CA ILE A 79 -15.68 -19.69 27.73
C ILE A 79 -14.90 -21.01 27.55
N ASN A 80 -15.53 -22.15 27.85
CA ASN A 80 -14.93 -23.47 27.65
C ASN A 80 -14.75 -23.82 26.16
N GLU A 81 -15.55 -23.24 25.26
CA GLU A 81 -15.53 -23.53 23.82
C GLU A 81 -14.55 -22.65 23.03
N GLN A 82 -14.01 -21.59 23.66
CA GLN A 82 -13.05 -20.64 23.09
C GLN A 82 -11.86 -20.41 24.05
N GLN A 83 -11.40 -21.47 24.72
CA GLN A 83 -10.44 -21.38 25.84
C GLN A 83 -9.06 -20.85 25.41
N GLU A 84 -8.68 -21.08 24.15
CA GLU A 84 -7.48 -20.55 23.50
C GLU A 84 -7.39 -19.02 23.56
N GLU A 85 -8.51 -18.31 23.39
CA GLU A 85 -8.53 -16.85 23.50
C GLU A 85 -8.18 -16.38 24.92
N PHE A 86 -8.48 -17.20 25.93
CA PHE A 86 -8.16 -16.95 27.33
C PHE A 86 -6.75 -17.40 27.73
N GLU A 87 -5.86 -17.79 26.79
CA GLU A 87 -4.48 -18.14 27.12
C GLU A 87 -3.78 -16.99 27.86
N ASN A 88 -3.11 -17.33 28.96
CA ASN A 88 -2.45 -16.43 29.91
C ASN A 88 -3.35 -15.33 30.52
N PHE A 89 -4.66 -15.33 30.29
CA PHE A 89 -5.57 -14.26 30.76
C PHE A 89 -5.61 -14.15 32.29
N GLN A 90 -5.58 -15.27 33.02
CA GLN A 90 -5.55 -15.26 34.49
C GLN A 90 -4.15 -14.99 35.10
N ALA A 91 -3.08 -15.03 34.32
CA ALA A 91 -1.72 -14.81 34.83
C ALA A 91 -1.55 -13.39 35.41
N ASN A 92 -2.24 -12.41 34.83
CA ASN A 92 -2.21 -11.02 35.26
C ASN A 92 -3.59 -10.57 35.76
N ARG A 93 -3.70 -10.36 37.08
CA ARG A 93 -4.94 -9.89 37.75
C ARG A 93 -5.42 -8.50 37.30
N LYS A 94 -4.67 -7.78 36.46
CA LYS A 94 -5.10 -6.51 35.85
C LYS A 94 -5.96 -6.72 34.61
N ASN A 95 -5.85 -7.87 33.94
CA ASN A 95 -6.59 -8.18 32.72
C ASN A 95 -8.11 -8.10 32.96
N SER A 96 -8.84 -7.64 31.95
CA SER A 96 -10.28 -7.40 32.02
C SER A 96 -10.98 -7.86 30.73
N ILE A 97 -12.28 -8.10 30.84
CA ILE A 97 -13.16 -8.23 29.68
C ILE A 97 -13.85 -6.88 29.48
N VAL A 98 -13.74 -6.33 28.28
CA VAL A 98 -14.28 -5.02 27.92
C VAL A 98 -15.54 -5.18 27.10
N LEU A 99 -16.64 -4.63 27.60
CA LEU A 99 -17.89 -4.49 26.87
C LEU A 99 -17.80 -3.26 25.95
N ARG A 100 -17.96 -3.46 24.65
CA ARG A 100 -17.87 -2.39 23.65
C ARG A 100 -18.91 -2.57 22.56
N THR A 101 -18.98 -1.66 21.59
CA THR A 101 -19.89 -1.76 20.45
C THR A 101 -19.37 -2.78 19.44
N GLN A 102 -20.27 -3.60 18.87
CA GLN A 102 -19.93 -4.56 17.81
C GLN A 102 -19.22 -3.89 16.63
N LEU A 103 -18.27 -4.60 16.00
CA LEU A 103 -17.54 -4.12 14.83
C LEU A 103 -18.51 -3.73 13.70
N SER A 104 -19.43 -4.63 13.35
CA SER A 104 -20.47 -4.43 12.35
C SER A 104 -21.29 -3.16 12.60
N VAL A 105 -21.80 -2.95 13.82
CA VAL A 105 -22.55 -1.76 14.20
C VAL A 105 -21.71 -0.48 14.04
N ARG A 106 -20.45 -0.49 14.47
CA ARG A 106 -19.55 0.67 14.31
C ARG A 106 -19.24 0.97 12.84
N VAL A 107 -19.07 -0.06 12.00
CA VAL A 107 -18.89 0.09 10.55
C VAL A 107 -20.14 0.66 9.89
N HIS A 108 -21.34 0.20 10.26
CA HIS A 108 -22.59 0.77 9.78
C HIS A 108 -22.73 2.25 10.16
N THR A 109 -22.42 2.62 11.41
CA THR A 109 -22.37 4.03 11.85
C THR A 109 -21.37 4.86 11.02
N ILE A 110 -20.20 4.30 10.69
CA ILE A 110 -19.22 4.96 9.81
C ILE A 110 -19.81 5.20 8.41
N ILE A 111 -20.36 4.17 7.77
CA ILE A 111 -20.91 4.24 6.41
C ILE A 111 -22.12 5.18 6.35
N GLU A 112 -23.06 5.05 7.30
CA GLU A 112 -24.21 5.95 7.41
C GLU A 112 -23.75 7.40 7.55
N LYS A 113 -22.75 7.68 8.40
CA LYS A 113 -22.23 9.05 8.58
C LYS A 113 -21.64 9.60 7.30
N LEU A 114 -20.89 8.81 6.54
CA LEU A 114 -20.30 9.22 5.26
C LEU A 114 -21.35 9.47 4.18
N MET A 115 -22.45 8.71 4.20
CA MET A 115 -23.54 8.82 3.22
C MET A 115 -24.59 9.89 3.56
N SER A 116 -24.73 10.28 4.83
CA SER A 116 -25.74 11.24 5.31
C SER A 116 -25.21 12.64 5.63
N SER A 117 -23.89 12.79 5.81
CA SER A 117 -23.29 14.08 6.17
C SER A 117 -22.93 14.91 4.94
N GLU A 118 -22.99 16.23 5.07
CA GLU A 118 -22.55 17.17 4.02
C GLU A 118 -21.56 18.23 4.56
N GLY A 119 -20.89 18.93 3.64
CA GLY A 119 -20.10 20.13 3.94
C GLY A 119 -19.07 19.98 5.06
N ARG A 120 -19.18 20.80 6.12
CA ARG A 120 -18.22 20.79 7.23
C ARG A 120 -18.23 19.48 8.01
N GLU A 121 -19.37 18.79 8.08
CA GLU A 121 -19.50 17.55 8.85
C GLU A 121 -18.85 16.38 8.10
N LEU A 122 -19.19 16.20 6.82
CA LEU A 122 -18.54 15.21 5.96
C LEU A 122 -17.01 15.42 5.91
N ARG A 123 -16.55 16.68 5.82
CA ARG A 123 -15.12 17.00 5.86
C ARG A 123 -14.43 16.51 7.14
N ARG A 124 -15.10 16.60 8.29
CA ARG A 124 -14.58 16.11 9.57
C ARG A 124 -14.58 14.59 9.62
N ALA A 125 -15.68 13.94 9.22
CA ALA A 125 -15.78 12.49 9.17
C ALA A 125 -14.66 11.88 8.30
N LEU A 126 -14.51 12.34 7.06
CA LEU A 126 -13.46 11.92 6.14
C LEU A 126 -12.04 12.15 6.68
N PHE A 127 -11.80 13.26 7.38
CA PHE A 127 -10.50 13.54 8.00
C PHE A 127 -10.16 12.55 9.11
N SER A 128 -11.14 12.18 9.94
CA SER A 128 -10.98 11.23 11.06
C SER A 128 -10.85 9.77 10.62
N LEU A 129 -11.39 9.36 9.46
CA LEU A 129 -11.37 7.97 9.00
C LEU A 129 -9.99 7.30 9.07
N LYS A 130 -8.93 8.03 8.70
CA LYS A 130 -7.57 7.48 8.82
C LYS A 130 -7.26 7.05 10.26
N GLN A 131 -7.57 7.90 11.24
CA GLN A 131 -7.27 7.64 12.64
C GLN A 131 -8.11 6.48 13.17
N ILE A 132 -9.39 6.40 12.79
CA ILE A 132 -10.30 5.30 13.16
C ILE A 132 -9.71 3.94 12.72
N PHE A 133 -9.34 3.79 11.44
CA PHE A 133 -8.71 2.55 10.95
C PHE A 133 -7.29 2.30 11.47
N GLN A 134 -6.60 3.34 11.97
CA GLN A 134 -5.27 3.22 12.53
C GLN A 134 -5.29 2.76 14.00
N GLU A 135 -6.31 3.17 14.77
CA GLU A 135 -6.49 2.82 16.19
C GLU A 135 -7.19 1.47 16.39
N ASP A 136 -8.12 1.09 15.51
CA ASP A 136 -8.84 -0.18 15.57
C ASP A 136 -8.73 -0.90 14.22
N LYS A 137 -7.73 -1.78 14.11
CA LYS A 137 -7.43 -2.55 12.88
C LYS A 137 -8.58 -3.50 12.51
N ASP A 138 -9.35 -3.96 13.49
CA ASP A 138 -10.36 -5.01 13.28
C ASP A 138 -11.59 -4.42 12.54
N LEU A 139 -11.80 -3.10 12.64
CA LEU A 139 -12.73 -2.37 11.78
C LEU A 139 -12.39 -2.47 10.29
N VAL A 140 -11.14 -2.72 9.90
CA VAL A 140 -10.74 -2.71 8.48
C VAL A 140 -11.32 -3.90 7.73
N HIS A 141 -11.28 -5.10 8.33
CA HIS A 141 -11.89 -6.31 7.78
C HIS A 141 -13.41 -6.15 7.63
N GLU A 142 -14.07 -5.73 8.72
CA GLU A 142 -15.51 -5.49 8.75
C GLU A 142 -15.95 -4.39 7.76
N PHE A 143 -15.17 -3.31 7.62
CA PHE A 143 -15.46 -2.22 6.68
C PHE A 143 -15.37 -2.65 5.22
N VAL A 144 -14.46 -3.57 4.89
CA VAL A 144 -14.40 -4.18 3.55
C VAL A 144 -15.63 -5.04 3.28
N GLN A 145 -16.04 -5.87 4.24
CA GLN A 145 -17.17 -6.80 4.05
C GLN A 145 -18.53 -6.12 3.92
N ASN A 146 -18.72 -4.96 4.55
CA ASN A 146 -20.00 -4.23 4.54
C ASN A 146 -20.02 -3.09 3.48
N ASP A 147 -19.46 -3.31 2.29
CA ASP A 147 -19.44 -2.34 1.17
C ASP A 147 -18.80 -0.96 1.48
N GLY A 148 -17.97 -0.86 2.52
CA GLY A 148 -17.32 0.40 2.92
C GLY A 148 -16.39 0.97 1.84
N LEU A 149 -15.73 0.11 1.05
CA LEU A 149 -14.96 0.55 -0.12
C LEU A 149 -15.86 1.20 -1.18
N ALA A 150 -17.02 0.60 -1.49
CA ALA A 150 -17.99 1.17 -2.43
C ALA A 150 -18.53 2.53 -1.93
N CYS A 151 -18.77 2.67 -0.62
CA CYS A 151 -19.10 3.95 0.01
C CYS A 151 -18.00 5.02 -0.24
N LEU A 152 -16.71 4.68 -0.04
CA LEU A 152 -15.61 5.62 -0.27
C LEU A 152 -15.53 6.08 -1.74
N ILE A 153 -15.68 5.16 -2.70
CA ILE A 153 -15.63 5.50 -4.13
C ILE A 153 -16.83 6.36 -4.55
N LYS A 154 -18.02 6.05 -4.03
CA LYS A 154 -19.25 6.82 -4.26
C LYS A 154 -19.13 8.25 -3.73
N VAL A 155 -18.68 8.42 -2.49
CA VAL A 155 -18.44 9.75 -1.90
C VAL A 155 -17.30 10.48 -2.63
N GLY A 156 -16.26 9.77 -3.07
CA GLY A 156 -15.05 10.38 -3.64
C GLY A 156 -15.12 10.78 -5.12
N SER A 157 -16.04 10.20 -5.90
CA SER A 157 -16.15 10.45 -7.35
C SER A 157 -16.58 11.89 -7.66
N ASP A 158 -17.58 12.41 -6.96
CA ASP A 158 -18.14 13.74 -7.17
C ASP A 158 -17.56 14.82 -6.22
N ALA A 159 -16.54 14.47 -5.43
CA ALA A 159 -16.03 15.30 -4.35
C ALA A 159 -14.90 16.27 -4.74
N ASP A 160 -14.70 17.30 -3.91
CA ASP A 160 -13.57 18.22 -4.05
C ASP A 160 -12.22 17.57 -3.68
N GLN A 161 -11.13 18.17 -4.16
CA GLN A 161 -9.75 17.67 -3.96
C GLN A 161 -9.36 17.36 -2.51
N ASN A 162 -9.92 18.07 -1.52
CA ASN A 162 -9.65 17.84 -0.10
C ASN A 162 -10.31 16.56 0.37
N TYR A 163 -11.56 16.34 -0.03
CA TYR A 163 -12.33 15.14 0.32
C TYR A 163 -11.69 13.92 -0.36
N GLN A 164 -11.35 14.03 -1.65
CA GLN A 164 -10.56 13.02 -2.38
C GLN A 164 -9.24 12.73 -1.65
N ASN A 165 -8.51 13.74 -1.20
CA ASN A 165 -7.27 13.53 -0.43
C ASN A 165 -7.51 12.82 0.91
N TYR A 166 -8.57 13.15 1.64
CA TYR A 166 -8.88 12.49 2.91
C TYR A 166 -9.32 11.03 2.69
N ILE A 167 -10.12 10.75 1.67
CA ILE A 167 -10.48 9.38 1.25
C ILE A 167 -9.22 8.59 0.87
N LEU A 168 -8.31 9.16 0.07
CA LEU A 168 -7.04 8.52 -0.28
C LEU A 168 -6.16 8.25 0.95
N ARG A 169 -6.15 9.14 1.96
CA ARG A 169 -5.42 8.92 3.23
C ARG A 169 -6.05 7.81 4.08
N ALA A 170 -7.36 7.64 4.05
CA ALA A 170 -8.06 6.54 4.71
C ALA A 170 -7.85 5.22 3.97
N LEU A 171 -8.00 5.22 2.64
CA LEU A 171 -7.77 4.06 1.79
C LEU A 171 -6.31 3.57 1.89
N GLY A 172 -5.34 4.50 1.95
CA GLY A 172 -3.95 4.17 2.21
C GLY A 172 -3.69 3.57 3.58
N GLN A 173 -4.53 3.85 4.59
CA GLN A 173 -4.46 3.17 5.89
C GLN A 173 -5.08 1.77 5.81
N VAL A 174 -6.22 1.61 5.15
CA VAL A 174 -6.86 0.31 4.87
C VAL A 174 -5.88 -0.63 4.16
N MET A 175 -5.18 -0.16 3.13
CA MET A 175 -4.20 -0.94 2.36
C MET A 175 -2.93 -1.36 3.13
N LEU A 176 -2.71 -0.90 4.37
CA LEU A 176 -1.62 -1.39 5.22
C LEU A 176 -1.95 -2.73 5.92
N TYR A 177 -3.23 -3.10 5.97
CA TYR A 177 -3.70 -4.34 6.56
C TYR A 177 -3.99 -5.38 5.47
N VAL A 178 -3.74 -6.65 5.77
CA VAL A 178 -3.91 -7.76 4.81
C VAL A 178 -5.36 -7.83 4.30
N ASP A 179 -6.33 -7.79 5.19
CA ASP A 179 -7.76 -7.78 4.85
C ASP A 179 -8.16 -6.58 4.00
N GLY A 180 -7.63 -5.40 4.34
CA GLY A 180 -7.87 -4.17 3.60
C GLY A 180 -7.31 -4.20 2.19
N MET A 181 -6.11 -4.76 2.01
CA MET A 181 -5.51 -4.95 0.69
C MET A 181 -6.25 -6.01 -0.15
N ASN A 182 -6.61 -7.15 0.44
CA ASN A 182 -7.42 -8.17 -0.22
C ASN A 182 -8.77 -7.60 -0.67
N GLY A 183 -9.43 -6.81 0.18
CA GLY A 183 -10.65 -6.07 -0.19
C GLY A 183 -10.47 -5.13 -1.38
N VAL A 184 -9.33 -4.43 -1.48
CA VAL A 184 -9.02 -3.56 -2.63
C VAL A 184 -8.70 -4.38 -3.90
N MET A 185 -8.12 -5.58 -3.77
CA MET A 185 -7.91 -6.50 -4.89
C MET A 185 -9.22 -7.04 -5.46
N GLU A 186 -10.21 -7.33 -4.61
CA GLU A 186 -11.53 -7.80 -5.01
C GLU A 186 -12.44 -6.65 -5.51
N HIS A 187 -12.33 -5.46 -4.91
CA HIS A 187 -13.14 -4.29 -5.27
C HIS A 187 -12.54 -3.48 -6.44
N SER A 188 -12.67 -4.01 -7.66
CA SER A 188 -12.21 -3.37 -8.90
C SER A 188 -12.53 -1.87 -9.07
N PRO A 189 -13.71 -1.34 -8.67
CA PRO A 189 -13.99 0.10 -8.75
C PRO A 189 -13.01 0.98 -7.98
N THR A 190 -12.40 0.48 -6.89
CA THR A 190 -11.34 1.22 -6.18
C THR A 190 -10.11 1.44 -7.06
N VAL A 191 -9.63 0.39 -7.73
CA VAL A 191 -8.44 0.47 -8.59
C VAL A 191 -8.72 1.34 -9.82
N GLN A 192 -9.93 1.25 -10.38
CA GLN A 192 -10.38 2.11 -11.48
C GLN A 192 -10.46 3.60 -11.07
N TRP A 193 -10.97 3.89 -9.87
CA TRP A 193 -11.00 5.24 -9.32
C TRP A 193 -9.58 5.78 -9.07
N LEU A 194 -8.68 4.99 -8.47
CA LEU A 194 -7.27 5.37 -8.29
C LEU A 194 -6.59 5.71 -9.62
N TYR A 195 -6.78 4.91 -10.67
CA TYR A 195 -6.25 5.21 -12.01
C TYR A 195 -6.86 6.48 -12.61
N THR A 196 -8.16 6.70 -12.43
CA THR A 196 -8.85 7.93 -12.88
C THR A 196 -8.27 9.18 -12.20
N LEU A 197 -7.93 9.10 -10.92
CA LEU A 197 -7.33 10.21 -10.16
C LEU A 197 -5.90 10.58 -10.60
N VAL A 198 -5.20 9.74 -11.36
CA VAL A 198 -3.90 10.10 -11.97
C VAL A 198 -4.06 11.26 -12.97
N ALA A 199 -5.24 11.42 -13.57
CA ALA A 199 -5.57 12.54 -14.45
C ALA A 199 -6.13 13.79 -13.72
N SER A 200 -6.12 13.81 -12.40
CA SER A 200 -6.63 14.95 -11.63
C SER A 200 -5.78 16.20 -11.87
N LYS A 201 -6.43 17.36 -12.05
CA LYS A 201 -5.75 18.67 -12.11
C LYS A 201 -5.05 19.07 -10.81
N PHE A 202 -5.19 18.29 -9.74
CA PHE A 202 -4.69 18.59 -8.41
C PHE A 202 -3.47 17.71 -8.07
N ARG A 203 -2.26 18.29 -8.19
CA ARG A 203 -0.93 17.64 -7.99
C ARG A 203 -0.84 16.72 -6.77
N LEU A 204 -1.47 17.08 -5.64
CA LEU A 204 -1.47 16.28 -4.41
C LEU A 204 -2.36 15.02 -4.50
N VAL A 205 -3.47 15.09 -5.22
CA VAL A 205 -4.37 13.96 -5.49
C VAL A 205 -3.65 12.96 -6.40
N VAL A 206 -3.06 13.43 -7.50
CA VAL A 206 -2.23 12.61 -8.42
C VAL A 206 -1.09 11.93 -7.67
N LYS A 207 -0.33 12.69 -6.86
CA LYS A 207 0.78 12.16 -6.04
C LYS A 207 0.34 11.01 -5.13
N THR A 208 -0.83 11.14 -4.52
CA THR A 208 -1.31 10.15 -3.54
C THR A 208 -1.90 8.94 -4.26
N ALA A 209 -2.65 9.13 -5.35
CA ALA A 209 -3.16 8.05 -6.20
C ALA A 209 -2.02 7.18 -6.77
N LEU A 210 -0.97 7.79 -7.33
CA LEU A 210 0.21 7.06 -7.83
C LEU A 210 0.92 6.26 -6.72
N LYS A 211 1.03 6.80 -5.50
CA LYS A 211 1.60 6.06 -4.36
C LYS A 211 0.76 4.86 -3.95
N LEU A 212 -0.57 4.98 -3.94
CA LEU A 212 -1.45 3.84 -3.64
C LEU A 212 -1.42 2.79 -4.74
N LEU A 213 -1.38 3.19 -6.01
CA LEU A 213 -1.21 2.27 -7.14
C LEU A 213 0.13 1.52 -7.07
N LEU A 214 1.22 2.19 -6.67
CA LEU A 214 2.51 1.56 -6.40
C LEU A 214 2.43 0.54 -5.26
N VAL A 215 1.88 0.92 -4.09
CA VAL A 215 1.69 -0.01 -2.96
C VAL A 215 0.81 -1.20 -3.35
N PHE A 216 -0.20 -1.00 -4.20
CA PHE A 216 -1.06 -2.07 -4.71
C PHE A 216 -0.30 -3.08 -5.59
N VAL A 217 0.49 -2.64 -6.57
CA VAL A 217 1.27 -3.56 -7.44
C VAL A 217 2.50 -4.14 -6.75
N GLU A 218 3.00 -3.50 -5.68
CA GLU A 218 4.10 -3.99 -4.87
C GLU A 218 3.71 -5.10 -3.89
N TYR A 219 2.41 -5.21 -3.55
CA TYR A 219 1.91 -6.19 -2.58
C TYR A 219 2.06 -7.64 -3.07
N VAL A 220 1.50 -7.95 -4.25
CA VAL A 220 1.58 -9.27 -4.90
C VAL A 220 1.64 -9.06 -6.41
N GLU A 221 2.48 -9.84 -7.11
CA GLU A 221 2.75 -9.70 -8.56
C GLU A 221 1.45 -9.67 -9.42
N THR A 222 0.46 -10.51 -9.07
CA THR A 222 -0.84 -10.60 -9.75
C THR A 222 -1.64 -9.30 -9.77
N ASN A 223 -1.38 -8.36 -8.85
CA ASN A 223 -2.07 -7.07 -8.81
C ASN A 223 -1.74 -6.21 -10.03
N SER A 224 -0.63 -6.49 -10.73
CA SER A 224 -0.31 -5.87 -12.02
C SER A 224 -1.35 -6.21 -13.10
N VAL A 225 -1.88 -7.44 -13.10
CA VAL A 225 -2.96 -7.86 -14.02
C VAL A 225 -4.29 -7.20 -13.64
N LEU A 226 -4.56 -7.03 -12.34
CA LEU A 226 -5.73 -6.30 -11.86
C LEU A 226 -5.69 -4.82 -12.25
N LEU A 227 -4.51 -4.20 -12.16
CA LEU A 227 -4.31 -2.81 -12.61
C LEU A 227 -4.49 -2.67 -14.12
N VAL A 228 -3.92 -3.55 -14.94
CA VAL A 228 -4.14 -3.51 -16.41
C VAL A 228 -5.63 -3.63 -16.77
N LYS A 229 -6.38 -4.52 -16.09
CA LYS A 229 -7.84 -4.62 -16.26
C LYS A 229 -8.57 -3.33 -15.86
N ALA A 230 -8.15 -2.68 -14.77
CA ALA A 230 -8.72 -1.42 -14.33
C ALA A 230 -8.43 -0.27 -15.32
N ILE A 231 -7.20 -0.18 -15.84
CA ILE A 231 -6.78 0.74 -16.90
C ILE A 231 -7.65 0.54 -18.14
N GLN A 232 -7.78 -0.71 -18.60
CA GLN A 232 -8.61 -1.05 -19.75
C GLN A 232 -10.08 -0.66 -19.56
N SER A 233 -10.66 -0.92 -18.39
CA SER A 233 -12.04 -0.51 -18.08
C SER A 233 -12.22 1.01 -18.19
N VAL A 234 -11.34 1.80 -17.56
CA VAL A 234 -11.45 3.26 -17.53
C VAL A 234 -11.18 3.88 -18.90
N ASP A 235 -10.08 3.53 -19.56
CA ASP A 235 -9.71 4.12 -20.85
C ASP A 235 -10.72 3.74 -21.94
N SER A 236 -11.17 2.47 -22.01
CA SER A 236 -12.17 2.04 -22.99
C SER A 236 -13.51 2.74 -22.80
N THR A 237 -13.95 2.94 -21.54
CA THR A 237 -15.19 3.66 -21.23
C THR A 237 -15.12 5.14 -21.65
N GLN A 238 -13.93 5.73 -21.65
CA GLN A 238 -13.70 7.11 -22.08
C GLN A 238 -13.36 7.24 -23.59
N GLY A 239 -13.23 6.13 -24.33
CA GLY A 239 -12.77 6.13 -25.72
C GLY A 239 -11.29 6.50 -25.89
N ASN A 240 -10.50 6.38 -24.82
CA ASN A 240 -9.07 6.68 -24.80
C ASN A 240 -8.22 5.43 -25.10
N ALA A 241 -6.97 5.64 -25.50
CA ALA A 241 -5.97 4.58 -25.54
C ALA A 241 -5.60 4.12 -24.11
N LEU A 242 -5.21 2.85 -23.94
CA LEU A 242 -4.71 2.33 -22.66
C LEU A 242 -3.56 3.19 -22.15
N TRP A 243 -3.47 3.43 -20.83
CA TRP A 243 -2.44 4.28 -20.20
C TRP A 243 -2.59 5.79 -20.45
N SER A 244 -3.68 6.26 -21.07
CA SER A 244 -3.84 7.68 -21.45
C SER A 244 -3.60 8.66 -20.30
N ASN A 245 -4.02 8.33 -19.08
CA ASN A 245 -3.89 9.20 -17.91
C ASN A 245 -2.43 9.36 -17.47
N VAL A 246 -1.65 8.27 -17.48
CA VAL A 246 -0.22 8.29 -17.16
C VAL A 246 0.58 8.94 -18.30
N MET A 247 0.23 8.63 -19.55
CA MET A 247 0.88 9.21 -20.73
C MET A 247 0.64 10.72 -20.86
N ARG A 248 -0.53 11.22 -20.46
CA ARG A 248 -0.82 12.67 -20.36
C ARG A 248 0.09 13.35 -19.33
N LEU A 249 0.16 12.81 -18.10
CA LEU A 249 1.02 13.33 -17.04
C LEU A 249 2.50 13.43 -17.48
N MET A 250 3.00 12.45 -18.24
CA MET A 250 4.38 12.45 -18.75
C MET A 250 4.63 13.37 -19.96
N LYS A 251 3.58 13.90 -20.61
CA LYS A 251 3.68 14.85 -21.73
C LYS A 251 3.67 16.32 -21.31
N GLU A 252 3.43 16.63 -20.04
CA GLU A 252 3.39 18.00 -19.50
C GLU A 252 4.80 18.56 -19.21
N TYR A 253 5.68 18.54 -20.23
CA TYR A 253 7.14 18.71 -20.10
C TYR A 253 7.64 19.91 -19.28
N ASP A 254 6.88 21.00 -19.24
CA ASP A 254 7.28 22.29 -18.61
C ASP A 254 6.56 22.56 -17.27
N ALA A 255 5.58 21.72 -16.90
CA ALA A 255 4.80 21.84 -15.66
C ALA A 255 4.86 20.58 -14.76
N ALA A 256 5.28 19.45 -15.31
CA ALA A 256 5.33 18.18 -14.61
C ALA A 256 6.35 18.18 -13.46
N ASP A 257 5.91 17.71 -12.31
CA ASP A 257 6.73 17.41 -11.15
C ASP A 257 7.63 16.20 -11.42
N THR A 258 8.94 16.35 -11.28
CA THR A 258 9.88 15.23 -11.36
C THR A 258 9.47 14.08 -10.44
N GLU A 259 8.97 14.36 -9.23
CA GLU A 259 8.53 13.31 -8.30
C GLU A 259 7.33 12.51 -8.86
N LEU A 260 6.40 13.18 -9.56
CA LEU A 260 5.28 12.51 -10.22
C LEU A 260 5.73 11.70 -11.44
N LEU A 261 6.70 12.20 -12.22
CA LEU A 261 7.28 11.46 -13.34
C LEU A 261 8.02 10.20 -12.88
N ILE A 262 8.73 10.28 -11.75
CA ILE A 262 9.37 9.11 -11.11
C ILE A 262 8.30 8.09 -10.71
N TYR A 263 7.22 8.50 -10.02
CA TYR A 263 6.16 7.57 -9.64
C TYR A 263 5.40 6.99 -10.84
N ALA A 264 5.11 7.78 -11.86
CA ALA A 264 4.47 7.34 -13.10
C ALA A 264 5.32 6.28 -13.83
N THR A 265 6.61 6.55 -14.03
CA THR A 265 7.54 5.63 -14.70
C THR A 265 7.79 4.37 -13.85
N SER A 266 7.88 4.52 -12.52
CA SER A 266 8.00 3.39 -11.59
C SER A 266 6.75 2.50 -11.64
N LEU A 267 5.55 3.08 -11.75
CA LEU A 267 4.30 2.34 -11.85
C LEU A 267 4.22 1.55 -13.16
N ILE A 268 4.60 2.17 -14.29
CA ILE A 268 4.74 1.47 -15.58
C ILE A 268 5.72 0.29 -15.43
N ASN A 269 6.93 0.55 -14.94
CA ASN A 269 7.95 -0.48 -14.76
C ASN A 269 7.49 -1.64 -13.87
N LYS A 270 6.88 -1.37 -12.71
CA LYS A 270 6.42 -2.42 -11.80
C LYS A 270 5.24 -3.21 -12.38
N THR A 271 4.27 -2.52 -12.99
CA THR A 271 3.13 -3.18 -13.63
C THR A 271 3.60 -4.07 -14.77
N LEU A 272 4.43 -3.55 -15.69
CA LEU A 272 4.98 -4.32 -16.79
C LEU A 272 5.82 -5.50 -16.31
N ASN A 273 6.60 -5.36 -15.23
CA ASN A 273 7.38 -6.46 -14.66
C ASN A 273 6.51 -7.51 -13.97
N GLY A 274 5.35 -7.17 -13.41
CA GLY A 274 4.43 -8.14 -12.78
C GLY A 274 3.52 -8.91 -13.76
N LEU A 275 3.62 -8.69 -15.07
CA LEU A 275 2.85 -9.45 -16.06
C LEU A 275 3.37 -10.90 -16.20
N PRO A 276 2.49 -11.91 -16.32
CA PRO A 276 2.87 -13.31 -16.24
C PRO A 276 3.49 -13.87 -17.53
N ASP A 277 3.10 -13.33 -18.69
CA ASP A 277 3.46 -13.82 -20.01
C ASP A 277 3.99 -12.70 -20.92
N GLN A 278 4.60 -13.10 -22.04
CA GLN A 278 5.29 -12.18 -22.95
C GLN A 278 4.33 -11.44 -23.90
N ASP A 279 3.17 -12.02 -24.24
CA ASP A 279 2.20 -11.41 -25.15
C ASP A 279 1.47 -10.26 -24.47
N THR A 280 0.95 -10.49 -23.25
CA THR A 280 0.35 -9.44 -22.41
C THR A 280 1.36 -8.33 -22.12
N TYR A 281 2.64 -8.66 -21.91
CA TYR A 281 3.71 -7.65 -21.76
C TYR A 281 3.84 -6.76 -23.01
N TYR A 282 3.94 -7.36 -24.20
CA TYR A 282 4.05 -6.58 -25.43
C TYR A 282 2.78 -5.81 -25.78
N ASP A 283 1.58 -6.30 -25.45
CA ASP A 283 0.34 -5.53 -25.65
C ASP A 283 0.33 -4.22 -24.83
N GLN A 284 0.87 -4.25 -23.61
CA GLN A 284 1.00 -3.04 -22.79
C GLN A 284 2.14 -2.12 -23.27
N VAL A 285 3.28 -2.69 -23.71
CA VAL A 285 4.37 -1.91 -24.31
C VAL A 285 3.90 -1.23 -25.59
N ASP A 286 3.27 -1.95 -26.51
CA ASP A 286 2.80 -1.42 -27.79
C ASP A 286 1.83 -0.24 -27.58
N ALA A 287 0.92 -0.32 -26.60
CA ALA A 287 0.01 0.77 -26.25
C ALA A 287 0.72 2.04 -25.70
N LEU A 288 1.85 1.88 -24.99
CA LEU A 288 2.70 2.99 -24.53
C LEU A 288 3.50 3.58 -25.69
N GLU A 289 4.07 2.74 -26.56
CA GLU A 289 4.86 3.14 -27.72
C GLU A 289 4.01 3.89 -28.76
N GLU A 290 2.78 3.44 -29.04
CA GLU A 290 1.84 4.13 -29.94
C GLU A 290 1.45 5.53 -29.46
N GLN A 291 1.50 5.76 -28.14
CA GLN A 291 1.34 7.09 -27.56
C GLN A 291 2.63 7.92 -27.50
N GLY A 292 3.75 7.38 -28.00
CA GLY A 292 5.03 8.08 -28.12
C GLY A 292 5.90 8.04 -26.86
N PHE A 293 5.82 6.98 -26.04
CA PHE A 293 6.65 6.85 -24.84
C PHE A 293 8.17 6.90 -25.16
N GLU A 294 8.60 6.30 -26.28
CA GLU A 294 9.96 6.45 -26.82
C GLU A 294 10.43 7.90 -26.91
N ASN A 295 9.57 8.81 -27.41
CA ASN A 295 9.91 10.22 -27.58
C ASN A 295 10.01 10.96 -26.25
N ILE A 296 9.22 10.56 -25.25
CA ILE A 296 9.31 11.06 -23.87
C ILE A 296 10.67 10.65 -23.28
N ILE A 297 11.02 9.36 -23.34
CA ILE A 297 12.27 8.81 -22.82
C ILE A 297 13.48 9.50 -23.48
N ARG A 298 13.56 9.52 -24.82
CA ARG A 298 14.66 10.17 -25.54
C ARG A 298 14.82 11.64 -25.13
N ARG A 299 13.72 12.39 -25.00
CA ARG A 299 13.75 13.80 -24.62
C ARG A 299 14.33 14.01 -23.22
N TYR A 300 13.84 13.28 -22.22
CA TYR A 300 14.36 13.40 -20.85
C TYR A 300 15.81 12.89 -20.70
N MET A 301 16.19 11.83 -21.40
CA MET A 301 17.59 11.35 -21.46
C MET A 301 18.55 12.37 -22.08
N SER A 302 18.12 13.08 -23.13
CA SER A 302 18.95 14.08 -23.81
C SER A 302 19.06 15.42 -23.06
N LYS A 303 18.12 15.70 -22.13
CA LYS A 303 18.05 16.97 -21.41
C LYS A 303 19.06 16.98 -20.26
N GLN A 304 20.00 17.91 -20.31
CA GLN A 304 20.92 18.17 -19.19
C GLN A 304 20.14 18.65 -17.96
N GLY A 305 20.53 18.16 -16.78
CA GLY A 305 19.86 18.48 -15.51
C GLY A 305 18.55 17.71 -15.26
N THR A 306 18.24 16.68 -16.04
CA THR A 306 17.20 15.71 -15.65
C THR A 306 17.64 14.94 -14.41
N ASP A 307 16.69 14.69 -13.51
CA ASP A 307 16.91 13.98 -12.25
C ASP A 307 17.37 12.53 -12.44
N LEU A 308 18.29 12.09 -11.58
CA LEU A 308 18.95 10.79 -11.69
C LEU A 308 18.02 9.60 -11.42
N ASP A 309 17.04 9.74 -10.53
CA ASP A 309 16.08 8.67 -10.25
C ASP A 309 15.08 8.52 -11.41
N LEU A 310 14.69 9.62 -12.05
CA LEU A 310 13.88 9.58 -13.28
C LEU A 310 14.63 8.92 -14.44
N LEU A 311 15.90 9.30 -14.66
CA LEU A 311 16.76 8.66 -15.65
C LEU A 311 16.94 7.17 -15.36
N ARG A 312 17.11 6.79 -14.09
CA ARG A 312 17.21 5.38 -13.68
C ARG A 312 15.93 4.60 -13.98
N GLN A 313 14.74 5.16 -13.75
CA GLN A 313 13.48 4.49 -14.11
C GLN A 313 13.36 4.28 -15.63
N PHE A 314 13.75 5.25 -16.46
CA PHE A 314 13.79 5.05 -17.90
C PHE A 314 14.85 4.02 -18.34
N GLN A 315 16.02 3.97 -17.69
CA GLN A 315 17.04 2.95 -17.95
C GLN A 315 16.54 1.53 -17.60
N ILE A 316 15.75 1.38 -16.52
CA ILE A 316 15.11 0.11 -16.17
C ILE A 316 14.14 -0.34 -17.27
N TYR A 317 13.31 0.58 -17.81
CA TYR A 317 12.40 0.28 -18.91
C TYR A 317 13.14 -0.25 -20.15
N GLU A 318 14.14 0.49 -20.64
CA GLU A 318 14.92 0.10 -21.82
C GLU A 318 15.66 -1.23 -21.62
N ALA A 319 16.24 -1.46 -20.44
CA ALA A 319 16.99 -2.69 -20.14
C ALA A 319 16.08 -3.93 -20.05
N VAL A 320 14.84 -3.78 -19.56
CA VAL A 320 13.83 -4.86 -19.55
C VAL A 320 13.37 -5.14 -20.98
N LEU A 321 13.05 -4.10 -21.77
CA LEU A 321 12.58 -4.23 -23.15
C LEU A 321 13.61 -4.94 -24.05
N GLN A 322 14.88 -4.51 -24.01
CA GLN A 322 15.99 -5.15 -24.74
C GLN A 322 16.19 -6.63 -24.38
N HIS A 323 15.97 -6.98 -23.10
CA HIS A 323 16.09 -8.38 -22.66
C HIS A 323 14.93 -9.25 -23.19
N GLU A 324 13.70 -8.73 -23.19
CA GLU A 324 12.53 -9.42 -23.75
C GLU A 324 12.66 -9.59 -25.28
N ASP A 325 13.20 -8.59 -25.98
CA ASP A 325 13.53 -8.64 -27.42
C ASP A 325 14.63 -9.65 -27.78
N GLY A 326 15.34 -10.17 -26.76
CA GLY A 326 16.40 -11.16 -26.89
C GLY A 326 17.78 -10.59 -27.21
N GLU A 327 17.99 -9.28 -27.07
CA GLU A 327 19.30 -8.66 -27.29
C GLU A 327 20.27 -9.00 -26.14
N GLN A 328 21.21 -9.92 -26.39
CA GLN A 328 22.19 -10.36 -25.38
C GLN A 328 23.31 -9.33 -25.10
N LYS A 329 23.27 -8.13 -25.69
CA LYS A 329 24.34 -7.12 -25.57
C LYS A 329 24.29 -6.38 -24.24
N GLY A 330 24.72 -7.06 -23.18
CA GLY A 330 25.37 -6.41 -22.03
C GLY A 330 24.57 -5.36 -21.26
N ALA A 331 23.25 -5.30 -21.42
CA ALA A 331 22.38 -4.51 -20.55
C ALA A 331 22.74 -4.83 -19.08
N PRO A 332 22.87 -3.85 -18.17
CA PRO A 332 23.33 -4.10 -16.80
C PRO A 332 22.27 -4.77 -15.91
N LEU A 333 21.71 -5.90 -16.37
CA LEU A 333 20.76 -6.74 -15.65
C LEU A 333 21.24 -7.07 -14.23
N LYS A 334 22.57 -7.21 -14.02
CA LYS A 334 23.19 -7.39 -12.70
C LYS A 334 22.90 -6.24 -11.71
N GLN A 335 22.63 -5.04 -12.20
CA GLN A 335 22.26 -3.86 -11.41
C GLN A 335 20.74 -3.68 -11.27
N LEU A 336 19.92 -4.49 -11.95
CA LEU A 336 18.49 -4.58 -11.70
C LEU A 336 18.25 -5.42 -10.44
N ASP A 337 17.17 -5.07 -9.73
CA ASP A 337 16.74 -5.75 -8.52
C ASP A 337 16.50 -7.24 -8.76
N GLU A 338 16.75 -8.05 -7.72
CA GLU A 338 16.65 -9.51 -7.80
C GLU A 338 15.23 -9.99 -8.17
N THR A 339 14.20 -9.23 -7.80
CA THR A 339 12.80 -9.45 -8.16
C THR A 339 12.59 -9.35 -9.67
N ILE A 340 12.99 -8.24 -10.30
CA ILE A 340 12.93 -8.03 -11.76
C ILE A 340 13.68 -9.16 -12.48
N ARG A 341 14.88 -9.53 -11.99
CA ARG A 341 15.67 -10.63 -12.57
C ARG A 341 15.00 -12.00 -12.42
N LYS A 342 14.27 -12.27 -11.35
CA LYS A 342 13.49 -13.52 -11.19
C LYS A 342 12.35 -13.59 -12.19
N THR A 343 11.57 -12.52 -12.34
CA THR A 343 10.41 -12.51 -13.25
C THR A 343 10.83 -12.62 -14.72
N LEU A 344 11.88 -11.91 -15.13
CA LEU A 344 12.49 -12.05 -16.46
C LEU A 344 12.97 -13.48 -16.76
N ARG A 345 13.50 -14.20 -15.76
CA ARG A 345 13.86 -15.63 -15.91
C ARG A 345 12.63 -16.53 -16.01
N HIS A 346 11.55 -16.22 -15.28
CA HIS A 346 10.32 -17.01 -15.31
C HIS A 346 9.65 -16.95 -16.70
N ARG A 347 9.40 -15.75 -17.24
CA ARG A 347 8.84 -15.61 -18.61
C ARG A 347 9.71 -16.26 -19.66
N LYS A 348 11.02 -16.05 -19.59
CA LYS A 348 11.98 -16.67 -20.51
C LYS A 348 11.93 -18.19 -20.44
N CYS A 349 11.73 -18.79 -19.27
CA CYS A 349 11.52 -20.23 -19.11
C CYS A 349 10.26 -20.70 -19.87
N LEU A 350 9.14 -19.99 -19.69
CA LEU A 350 7.88 -20.28 -20.40
C LEU A 350 8.02 -20.19 -21.93
N THR A 351 8.88 -19.31 -22.45
CA THR A 351 9.11 -19.16 -23.90
C THR A 351 10.35 -19.89 -24.42
N THR A 352 11.07 -20.65 -23.59
CA THR A 352 12.31 -21.35 -24.00
C THR A 352 12.02 -22.48 -25.00
N THR A 353 10.85 -23.11 -24.91
CA THR A 353 10.37 -24.18 -25.79
C THR A 353 9.92 -23.71 -27.18
N LEU A 354 9.64 -22.40 -27.34
CA LEU A 354 9.26 -21.79 -28.62
C LEU A 354 10.50 -21.52 -29.47
N ASN A 355 10.36 -21.69 -30.80
CA ASN A 355 11.45 -21.39 -31.74
C ASN A 355 11.87 -19.91 -31.60
N PRO A 356 13.18 -19.58 -31.69
CA PRO A 356 13.65 -18.19 -31.59
C PRO A 356 13.07 -17.23 -32.64
N ILE A 357 12.48 -17.77 -33.72
CA ILE A 357 11.84 -17.05 -34.82
C ILE A 357 10.35 -16.74 -34.52
N GLU A 358 9.72 -17.54 -33.65
CA GLU A 358 8.28 -17.43 -33.29
C GLU A 358 8.04 -16.51 -32.08
N ARG A 359 9.11 -16.07 -31.39
CA ARG A 359 8.97 -15.17 -30.24
C ARG A 359 8.62 -13.76 -30.73
N ARG A 360 7.50 -13.23 -30.22
CA ARG A 360 7.12 -11.83 -30.39
C ARG A 360 8.26 -10.92 -29.90
N LYS A 361 8.40 -9.78 -30.57
CA LYS A 361 9.36 -8.73 -30.25
C LYS A 361 8.65 -7.38 -30.25
N SER A 362 9.26 -6.40 -29.60
CA SER A 362 8.83 -5.03 -29.58
C SER A 362 8.85 -4.42 -30.98
N ARG A 363 7.95 -3.44 -31.17
CA ARG A 363 7.94 -2.60 -32.38
C ARG A 363 9.30 -1.93 -32.63
N ARG A 364 10.01 -1.53 -31.57
CA ARG A 364 11.32 -0.86 -31.67
C ARG A 364 12.41 -1.77 -32.24
N HIS A 365 12.41 -3.06 -31.88
CA HIS A 365 13.29 -4.05 -32.51
C HIS A 365 12.90 -4.24 -34.00
N SER A 366 11.61 -4.21 -34.35
CA SER A 366 11.17 -4.31 -35.75
C SER A 366 11.51 -3.08 -36.61
N THR A 367 11.53 -1.87 -36.02
CA THR A 367 11.85 -0.61 -36.71
C THR A 367 13.33 -0.20 -36.60
N GLY A 368 14.11 -0.82 -35.71
CA GLY A 368 15.51 -0.47 -35.46
C GLY A 368 15.70 0.86 -34.73
N THR A 369 14.70 1.33 -33.96
CA THR A 369 14.69 2.67 -33.34
C THR A 369 15.21 2.71 -31.90
N SER A 370 15.66 1.56 -31.37
CA SER A 370 16.23 1.39 -30.04
C SER A 370 17.34 2.42 -29.73
N PRO A 371 17.31 3.10 -28.57
CA PRO A 371 18.35 4.08 -28.20
C PRO A 371 19.75 3.45 -28.12
N LEU A 372 20.72 4.06 -28.80
CA LEU A 372 22.10 3.56 -28.81
C LEU A 372 22.83 3.86 -27.49
N HIS A 373 23.17 2.79 -26.78
CA HIS A 373 24.23 2.69 -25.75
C HIS A 373 24.04 3.47 -24.43
N LEU A 374 23.63 2.75 -23.36
CA LEU A 374 23.55 3.27 -21.99
C LEU A 374 24.24 2.31 -21.00
N THR A 375 25.51 2.58 -20.70
CA THR A 375 26.26 1.90 -19.63
C THR A 375 25.99 2.58 -18.27
N LEU A 376 25.47 1.81 -17.31
CA LEU A 376 25.31 2.24 -15.91
C LEU A 376 26.67 2.35 -15.19
N ASN A 377 27.34 3.49 -15.36
CA ASN A 377 28.53 3.84 -14.59
C ASN A 377 28.15 4.61 -13.30
N LEU A 378 27.57 3.90 -12.33
CA LEU A 378 27.38 4.41 -10.96
C LEU A 378 28.68 4.28 -10.14
N SER A 379 29.78 4.85 -10.66
CA SER A 379 31.10 4.86 -10.00
C SER A 379 31.98 5.95 -10.60
N ARG A 380 31.78 7.20 -10.16
CA ARG A 380 32.78 8.26 -10.31
C ARG A 380 32.73 9.27 -9.17
N ALA A 381 33.07 8.77 -7.99
CA ALA A 381 33.70 9.53 -6.93
C ALA A 381 35.09 8.91 -6.71
N VAL A 382 36.09 9.76 -6.43
CA VAL A 382 37.52 9.39 -6.33
C VAL A 382 38.17 9.02 -7.68
N ASP A 383 38.44 10.02 -8.52
CA ASP A 383 39.62 9.96 -9.40
C ASP A 383 40.84 10.21 -8.49
N LEU A 384 41.69 9.19 -8.31
CA LEU A 384 43.03 9.29 -7.71
C LEU A 384 44.04 9.10 -8.83
N ASP A 385 44.92 10.09 -9.06
CA ASP A 385 45.99 10.03 -10.05
C ASP A 385 46.95 8.86 -9.77
N PRO A 386 47.17 7.94 -10.73
CA PRO A 386 48.17 6.89 -10.62
C PRO A 386 49.38 7.20 -11.51
N ASP A 387 50.11 8.29 -11.21
CA ASP A 387 51.39 8.56 -11.88
C ASP A 387 52.41 9.19 -10.93
N SER A 388 53.07 8.34 -10.14
CA SER A 388 54.33 8.64 -9.42
C SER A 388 55.01 7.33 -8.97
N GLN A 389 55.62 6.63 -9.92
CA GLN A 389 56.66 5.66 -9.61
C GLN A 389 57.98 6.38 -9.32
N THR A 390 58.45 6.32 -8.07
CA THR A 390 59.89 6.25 -7.74
C THR A 390 60.05 5.46 -6.45
N ASP A 391 60.89 4.43 -6.51
CA ASP A 391 61.17 3.50 -5.42
C ASP A 391 62.07 4.08 -4.30
N GLU A 392 62.30 3.23 -3.31
CA GLU A 392 63.53 3.06 -2.50
C GLU A 392 63.62 3.60 -1.05
N TYR A 393 63.75 2.59 -0.16
CA TYR A 393 64.46 2.48 1.13
C TYR A 393 64.10 3.31 2.39
N HIS A 394 63.73 2.53 3.44
CA HIS A 394 64.27 2.55 4.81
C HIS A 394 65.16 3.76 5.20
N ASN A 395 64.87 4.52 6.27
CA ASN A 395 64.90 4.07 7.67
C ASN A 395 64.42 5.17 8.66
N VAL A 396 63.91 4.72 9.82
CA VAL A 396 63.69 5.43 11.10
C VAL A 396 65.05 5.53 11.86
N PRO A 397 65.32 6.36 12.91
CA PRO A 397 64.51 7.30 13.71
C PRO A 397 64.95 8.79 13.54
N ASP A 398 64.51 9.82 14.26
CA ASP A 398 64.07 9.91 15.68
C ASP A 398 63.19 11.16 15.95
N ASP A 399 62.61 11.14 17.15
CA ASP A 399 62.45 12.29 18.08
C ASP A 399 61.04 12.74 18.54
N LEU A 400 61.04 13.05 19.84
CA LEU A 400 60.01 13.41 20.81
C LEU A 400 58.92 14.39 20.32
N SER A 401 57.65 14.16 20.70
CA SER A 401 57.07 14.76 21.93
C SER A 401 55.53 14.69 22.08
N VAL A 402 55.12 14.32 23.31
CA VAL A 402 54.00 14.89 24.11
C VAL A 402 52.55 14.78 23.58
N THR A 403 51.82 13.84 24.19
CA THR A 403 50.37 13.89 24.47
C THR A 403 50.04 15.03 25.46
N PRO A 404 48.85 15.69 25.43
CA PRO A 404 47.69 15.08 26.12
C PRO A 404 46.27 15.44 25.60
N ALA A 405 45.45 14.38 25.47
CA ALA A 405 44.13 14.18 26.09
C ALA A 405 42.89 15.09 25.83
N LEU A 406 41.73 14.46 26.06
CA LEU A 406 40.37 15.03 26.33
C LEU A 406 39.55 15.55 25.13
N ARG A 407 38.79 14.65 24.48
CA ARG A 407 37.42 14.30 24.93
C ARG A 407 36.88 13.04 24.27
#